data_AF-A0A519L9L4-F1
#
_entry.id   AF-A0A519L9L4-F1
#
_cell.length_a   1.000
_cell.length_b   1.000
_cell.length_c   1.000
_cell.angle_alpha   90.00
_cell.angle_beta   90.00
_cell.angle_gamma   90.00
#
_symmetry.space_group_name_H-M   'P 1'
#
loop_
_entity.id
_entity.type
_entity.pdbx_description
1 polymer ?
#
loop_
_entity_poly.entity_id
_entity_poly.type
_entity_poly.pdbx_seq_one_letter_code
_entity_poly.pdbx_strand_id
1 'polypeptide(L)'
;MPVSMIASVLAALFLTQTPTAPQDGPVVTAPPPARTSDGPIATAAPSDGETRDSLRLREAVAYANPMPRGAPDADYPLVAWCEALVNGHVALGETLTGRDDLDNDIIRLGRLEASDFRSALQVAQSRQSAATLTAARAAAAEATAKWTPLKDQDEATRSQAFGLFFGLPGRCEHAARRIRDNITTAPATPADVGLE
;
A
#
# COMPACT_ATOMS: atom_id res chain seq x y z
N MET A 1 -58.64 -5.87 2.72
CA MET A 1 -59.57 -4.79 2.30
C MET A 1 -59.04 -3.45 2.80
N PRO A 2 -59.46 -2.31 2.21
CA PRO A 2 -58.66 -1.09 2.23
C PRO A 2 -59.12 -0.03 3.26
N VAL A 3 -58.24 0.96 3.50
CA VAL A 3 -58.63 2.37 3.41
C VAL A 3 -57.59 3.06 2.51
N SER A 4 -58.02 4.04 1.72
CA SER A 4 -57.20 4.91 0.88
C SER A 4 -57.79 6.31 0.94
N MET A 5 -57.01 7.35 0.60
CA MET A 5 -57.43 8.77 0.48
C MET A 5 -57.85 9.42 1.83
N ILE A 6 -57.85 10.74 2.05
CA ILE A 6 -57.34 11.94 1.35
C ILE A 6 -57.07 12.99 2.48
N ALA A 7 -56.09 13.90 2.44
CA ALA A 7 -56.08 15.11 1.62
C ALA A 7 -54.74 15.89 1.69
N SER A 8 -54.53 16.79 0.73
CA SER A 8 -53.48 17.82 0.74
C SER A 8 -54.11 19.22 0.91
N VAL A 9 -53.45 20.14 1.63
CA VAL A 9 -53.43 21.60 1.33
C VAL A 9 -52.04 22.15 1.73
N LEU A 10 -51.59 23.20 1.03
CA LEU A 10 -50.24 23.79 1.15
C LEU A 10 -50.11 24.86 2.24
N ALA A 11 -48.91 24.98 2.81
CA ALA A 11 -48.22 26.25 3.10
C ALA A 11 -46.71 25.95 3.27
N ALA A 12 -45.81 26.20 2.31
CA ALA A 12 -45.37 27.48 1.78
C ALA A 12 -44.57 28.34 2.79
N LEU A 13 -43.26 28.09 2.88
CA LEU A 13 -42.26 29.09 3.30
C LEU A 13 -41.09 29.09 2.30
N PHE A 14 -40.46 30.25 2.10
CA PHE A 14 -39.68 30.54 0.90
C PHE A 14 -38.21 30.09 0.98
N LEU A 15 -37.77 29.37 -0.05
CA LEU A 15 -36.37 29.31 -0.45
C LEU A 15 -35.96 30.68 -1.02
N THR A 16 -35.04 31.38 -0.36
CA THR A 16 -34.42 32.59 -0.90
C THR A 16 -33.36 32.23 -1.96
N GLN A 17 -33.82 31.78 -3.13
CA GLN A 17 -32.95 31.62 -4.30
C GLN A 17 -32.61 33.00 -4.85
N THR A 18 -31.35 33.42 -4.76
CA THR A 18 -30.85 34.60 -5.48
C THR A 18 -30.85 34.31 -6.98
N PRO A 19 -31.39 35.19 -7.83
CA PRO A 19 -31.46 34.95 -9.26
C PRO A 19 -30.05 34.91 -9.87
N THR A 20 -29.80 33.92 -10.72
CA THR A 20 -28.60 33.87 -11.57
C THR A 20 -28.69 34.96 -12.64
N ALA A 21 -27.79 35.94 -12.58
CA ALA A 21 -27.63 36.93 -13.64
C ALA A 21 -27.01 36.27 -14.89
N PRO A 22 -27.41 36.65 -16.12
CA PRO A 22 -26.74 36.21 -17.34
C PRO A 22 -25.32 36.81 -17.39
N GLN A 23 -24.29 35.95 -17.46
CA GLN A 23 -22.89 36.37 -17.48
C GLN A 23 -22.37 36.70 -18.89
N ASP A 24 -23.10 37.54 -19.64
CA ASP A 24 -22.60 38.13 -20.89
C ASP A 24 -21.72 39.34 -20.59
N GLY A 25 -20.50 39.07 -20.12
CA GLY A 25 -19.45 40.07 -19.91
C GLY A 25 -18.09 39.50 -20.32
N PRO A 26 -17.16 40.32 -20.85
CA PRO A 26 -15.88 39.83 -21.35
C PRO A 26 -15.04 39.26 -20.21
N VAL A 27 -14.80 37.95 -20.25
CA VAL A 27 -13.90 37.26 -19.32
C VAL A 27 -12.47 37.77 -19.58
N VAL A 28 -11.95 38.59 -18.67
CA VAL A 28 -10.55 39.03 -18.69
C VAL A 28 -9.67 37.91 -18.14
N THR A 29 -9.51 36.85 -18.93
CA THR A 29 -8.49 35.81 -18.73
C THR A 29 -7.11 36.40 -19.03
N ALA A 30 -6.59 37.20 -18.10
CA ALA A 30 -5.16 37.46 -18.02
C ALA A 30 -4.45 36.09 -17.88
N PRO A 31 -3.61 35.65 -18.85
CA PRO A 31 -3.03 34.33 -18.77
C PRO A 31 -2.10 34.23 -17.55
N PRO A 32 -2.14 33.13 -16.76
CA PRO A 32 -1.01 32.80 -15.91
C PRO A 32 0.24 32.66 -16.81
N PRO A 33 1.43 33.07 -16.35
CA PRO A 33 2.64 33.03 -17.17
C PRO A 33 2.87 31.60 -17.68
N ALA A 34 2.87 31.45 -19.01
CA ALA A 34 2.82 30.14 -19.64
C ALA A 34 4.07 29.32 -19.28
N ARG A 35 3.88 28.26 -18.49
CA ARG A 35 4.86 27.18 -18.38
C ARG A 35 4.83 26.39 -19.69
N THR A 36 5.59 26.85 -20.67
CA THR A 36 5.76 26.14 -21.95
C THR A 36 6.42 24.78 -21.70
N SER A 37 5.57 23.77 -21.58
CA SER A 37 5.93 22.38 -21.32
C SER A 37 5.29 21.45 -22.35
N ASP A 38 5.22 21.88 -23.61
CA ASP A 38 4.92 21.03 -24.78
C ASP A 38 6.13 20.14 -25.13
N GLY A 39 6.67 19.48 -24.11
CA GLY A 39 7.49 18.29 -24.23
C GLY A 39 6.63 17.06 -23.90
N PRO A 40 6.99 15.86 -24.39
CA PRO A 40 6.32 14.64 -23.97
C PRO A 40 6.42 14.49 -22.45
N ILE A 41 5.34 14.05 -21.79
CA ILE A 41 5.36 13.74 -20.36
C ILE A 41 6.36 12.59 -20.16
N ALA A 42 7.51 12.89 -19.58
CA ALA A 42 8.55 11.92 -19.30
C ALA A 42 8.11 11.00 -18.16
N THR A 43 7.48 9.87 -18.51
CA THR A 43 7.20 8.75 -17.59
C THR A 43 8.42 7.88 -17.34
N ALA A 44 9.54 8.14 -18.03
CA ALA A 44 10.84 7.59 -17.68
C ALA A 44 11.24 8.03 -16.26
N ALA A 45 11.69 7.09 -15.44
CA ALA A 45 12.28 7.41 -14.15
C ALA A 45 13.47 8.37 -14.33
N PRO A 46 13.72 9.31 -13.38
CA PRO A 46 14.85 10.22 -13.47
C PRO A 46 16.17 9.45 -13.61
N SER A 47 17.08 9.94 -14.46
CA SER A 47 18.41 9.34 -14.69
C SER A 47 19.21 9.15 -13.40
N ASP A 48 18.95 10.01 -12.42
CA ASP A 48 19.69 10.13 -11.17
C ASP A 48 19.02 9.33 -10.03
N GLY A 49 17.95 8.60 -10.34
CA GLY A 49 17.15 7.83 -9.39
C GLY A 49 16.12 8.66 -8.62
N GLU A 50 15.60 8.11 -7.52
CA GLU A 50 14.67 8.81 -6.63
C GLU A 50 15.42 9.82 -5.74
N THR A 51 14.88 11.03 -5.60
CA THR A 51 15.47 12.04 -4.71
C THR A 51 15.37 11.63 -3.23
N ARG A 52 16.35 12.05 -2.43
CA ARG A 52 16.35 11.78 -0.97
C ARG A 52 15.11 12.33 -0.27
N ASP A 53 14.56 13.43 -0.78
CA ASP A 53 13.39 14.09 -0.19
C ASP A 53 12.10 13.33 -0.54
N SER A 54 12.00 12.76 -1.74
CA SER A 54 10.94 11.80 -2.11
C SER A 54 11.02 10.54 -1.24
N LEU A 55 12.21 9.95 -1.09
CA LEU A 55 12.43 8.79 -0.21
C LEU A 55 12.03 9.09 1.25
N ARG A 56 12.37 10.28 1.76
CA ARG A 56 12.01 10.74 3.12
C ARG A 56 10.50 10.93 3.28
N LEU A 57 9.84 11.52 2.28
CA LEU A 57 8.38 11.73 2.29
C LEU A 57 7.63 10.40 2.22
N ARG A 58 8.02 9.48 1.34
CA ARG A 58 7.42 8.13 1.26
C ARG A 58 7.67 7.32 2.54
N GLU A 59 8.85 7.44 3.15
CA GLU A 59 9.13 6.83 4.45
C GLU A 59 8.22 7.39 5.56
N ALA A 60 8.04 8.72 5.60
CA ALA A 60 7.15 9.35 6.59
C ALA A 60 5.71 8.84 6.49
N VAL A 61 5.16 8.76 5.27
CA VAL A 61 3.82 8.21 5.01
C VAL A 61 3.76 6.72 5.39
N ALA A 62 4.78 5.93 5.04
CA ALA A 62 4.84 4.51 5.37
C ALA A 62 4.91 4.23 6.89
N TYR A 63 5.60 5.07 7.66
CA TYR A 63 5.71 4.93 9.12
C TYR A 63 4.60 5.64 9.92
N ALA A 64 3.85 6.57 9.32
CA ALA A 64 2.63 7.13 9.90
C ALA A 64 1.44 6.15 9.80
N ASN A 65 1.36 5.35 8.73
CA ASN A 65 0.27 4.38 8.54
C ASN A 65 0.27 3.27 9.61
N PRO A 66 -0.87 2.97 10.26
CA PRO A 66 -0.99 1.87 11.21
C PRO A 66 -0.71 0.51 10.56
N MET A 67 0.02 -0.36 11.26
CA MET A 67 0.32 -1.71 10.76
C MET A 67 -0.82 -2.70 11.04
N PRO A 68 -1.01 -3.73 10.19
CA PRO A 68 -1.98 -4.79 10.42
C PRO A 68 -1.75 -5.52 11.75
N ARG A 69 -2.83 -6.00 12.39
CA ARG A 69 -2.76 -6.67 13.70
C ARG A 69 -1.82 -7.90 13.66
N GLY A 70 -0.78 -7.86 14.49
CA GLY A 70 0.23 -8.90 14.57
C GLY A 70 1.38 -8.76 13.56
N ALA A 71 1.53 -7.60 12.92
CA ALA A 71 2.80 -7.17 12.35
C ALA A 71 3.70 -6.60 13.46
N PRO A 72 5.02 -6.86 13.48
CA PRO A 72 5.95 -6.22 14.41
C PRO A 72 6.20 -4.73 14.11
N ASP A 73 6.44 -3.93 15.15
CA ASP A 73 6.84 -2.52 14.98
C ASP A 73 8.32 -2.34 14.59
N ALA A 74 9.18 -3.29 14.95
CA ALA A 74 10.62 -3.20 14.74
C ALA A 74 11.05 -3.73 13.35
N ASP A 75 11.85 -2.95 12.63
CA ASP A 75 12.18 -3.16 11.22
C ASP A 75 12.64 -4.59 10.87
N TYR A 76 13.56 -5.21 11.63
CA TYR A 76 14.08 -6.54 11.28
C TYR A 76 13.06 -7.68 11.49
N PRO A 77 12.35 -7.80 12.64
CA PRO A 77 11.22 -8.72 12.75
C PRO A 77 10.08 -8.44 11.77
N LEU A 78 9.82 -7.16 11.44
CA LEU A 78 8.82 -6.79 10.44
C LEU A 78 9.18 -7.34 9.07
N VAL A 79 10.41 -7.16 8.58
CA VAL A 79 10.81 -7.67 7.26
C VAL A 79 10.71 -9.20 7.18
N ALA A 80 10.98 -9.92 8.27
CA ALA A 80 10.77 -11.37 8.33
C ALA A 80 9.28 -11.78 8.27
N TRP A 81 8.38 -10.96 8.84
CA TRP A 81 6.93 -11.11 8.71
C TRP A 81 6.45 -10.81 7.28
N CYS A 82 6.98 -9.75 6.65
CA CYS A 82 6.71 -9.39 5.26
C CYS A 82 7.16 -10.51 4.30
N GLU A 83 8.39 -11.01 4.45
CA GLU A 83 8.93 -12.13 3.65
C GLU A 83 8.02 -13.37 3.75
N ALA A 84 7.61 -13.73 4.96
CA ALA A 84 6.77 -14.90 5.20
C ALA A 84 5.33 -14.74 4.68
N LEU A 85 4.78 -13.52 4.64
CA LEU A 85 3.50 -13.27 3.96
C LEU A 85 3.61 -13.55 2.45
N VAL A 86 4.63 -13.00 1.78
CA VAL A 86 4.78 -13.14 0.33
C VAL A 86 5.11 -14.59 -0.07
N ASN A 87 6.01 -15.28 0.64
CA ASN A 87 6.24 -16.71 0.42
C ASN A 87 4.96 -17.53 0.66
N GLY A 88 4.11 -17.13 1.62
CA GLY A 88 2.84 -17.78 1.91
C GLY A 88 1.80 -17.62 0.80
N HIS A 89 1.71 -16.42 0.20
CA HIS A 89 0.87 -16.12 -0.96
C HIS A 89 1.35 -16.86 -2.22
N VAL A 90 2.65 -16.82 -2.53
CA VAL A 90 3.28 -17.61 -3.59
C VAL A 90 2.91 -19.09 -3.44
N ALA A 91 3.09 -19.64 -2.24
CA ALA A 91 2.79 -21.03 -1.94
C ALA A 91 1.30 -21.33 -1.74
N LEU A 92 0.40 -20.35 -1.90
CA LEU A 92 -1.04 -20.56 -2.09
C LEU A 92 -1.35 -20.64 -3.59
N GLY A 93 -0.85 -19.71 -4.41
CA GLY A 93 -1.00 -19.74 -5.87
C GLY A 93 -0.42 -21.02 -6.50
N GLU A 94 0.70 -21.50 -5.99
CA GLU A 94 1.31 -22.77 -6.43
C GLU A 94 0.36 -23.99 -6.30
N THR A 95 -0.65 -23.94 -5.42
CA THR A 95 -1.64 -25.01 -5.24
C THR A 95 -2.76 -25.03 -6.28
N LEU A 96 -2.95 -23.95 -7.05
CA LEU A 96 -4.03 -23.83 -8.03
C LEU A 96 -3.76 -24.71 -9.26
N THR A 97 -4.77 -25.47 -9.71
CA THR A 97 -4.74 -26.11 -11.02
C THR A 97 -5.19 -25.12 -12.10
N GLY A 98 -4.84 -25.39 -13.37
CA GLY A 98 -5.28 -24.57 -14.50
C GLY A 98 -4.73 -23.14 -14.58
N ARG A 99 -3.73 -22.78 -13.75
CA ARG A 99 -3.12 -21.43 -13.68
C ARG A 99 -2.81 -20.84 -15.06
N ASP A 100 -3.21 -19.59 -15.25
CA ASP A 100 -2.95 -18.83 -16.47
C ASP A 100 -1.60 -18.09 -16.43
N ASP A 101 -1.30 -17.31 -17.48
CA ASP A 101 -0.04 -16.55 -17.55
C ASP A 101 0.06 -15.48 -16.45
N LEU A 102 -1.06 -14.89 -16.02
CA LEU A 102 -1.10 -13.87 -14.96
C LEU A 102 -0.84 -14.50 -13.58
N ASP A 103 -1.45 -15.65 -13.27
CA ASP A 103 -1.17 -16.41 -12.04
C ASP A 103 0.33 -16.74 -11.93
N ASN A 104 0.94 -17.18 -13.03
CA ASN A 104 2.35 -17.53 -13.08
C ASN A 104 3.27 -16.30 -12.98
N ASP A 105 2.88 -15.15 -13.53
CA ASP A 105 3.63 -13.90 -13.38
C ASP A 105 3.52 -13.31 -11.97
N ILE A 106 2.35 -13.40 -11.32
CA ILE A 106 2.17 -13.02 -9.91
C ILE A 106 3.06 -13.90 -9.00
N ILE A 107 3.07 -15.23 -9.22
CA ILE A 107 3.97 -16.16 -8.52
C ILE A 107 5.45 -15.80 -8.77
N ARG A 108 5.82 -15.41 -9.99
CA ARG A 108 7.18 -14.98 -10.33
C ARG A 108 7.57 -13.68 -9.61
N LEU A 109 6.69 -12.70 -9.57
CA LEU A 109 6.92 -11.41 -8.92
C LEU A 109 7.02 -11.56 -7.40
N GLY A 110 6.11 -12.29 -6.76
CA GLY A 110 6.18 -12.56 -5.32
C GLY A 110 7.45 -13.30 -4.91
N ARG A 111 7.98 -14.22 -5.74
CA ARG A 111 9.28 -14.86 -5.48
C ARG A 111 10.46 -13.88 -5.55
N LEU A 112 10.39 -12.84 -6.38
CA LEU A 112 11.42 -11.79 -6.46
C LEU A 112 11.34 -10.87 -5.23
N GLU A 113 10.14 -10.40 -4.87
CA GLU A 113 9.89 -9.58 -3.68
C GLU A 113 10.32 -10.30 -2.38
N ALA A 114 9.96 -11.57 -2.23
CA ALA A 114 10.42 -12.41 -1.12
C ALA A 114 11.96 -12.57 -1.10
N SER A 115 12.61 -12.58 -2.27
CA SER A 115 14.08 -12.63 -2.36
C SER A 115 14.73 -11.32 -1.91
N ASP A 116 14.12 -10.16 -2.19
CA ASP A 116 14.63 -8.86 -1.74
C ASP A 116 14.52 -8.68 -0.22
N PHE A 117 13.40 -9.10 0.38
CA PHE A 117 13.26 -9.15 1.84
C PHE A 117 14.28 -10.12 2.48
N ARG A 118 14.44 -11.31 1.91
CA ARG A 118 15.42 -12.31 2.37
C ARG A 118 16.86 -11.79 2.28
N SER A 119 17.19 -11.07 1.19
CA SER A 119 18.49 -10.40 1.00
C SER A 119 18.72 -9.33 2.07
N ALA A 120 17.74 -8.46 2.34
CA ALA A 120 17.82 -7.45 3.38
C ALA A 120 18.04 -8.06 4.78
N LEU A 121 17.35 -9.16 5.11
CA LEU A 121 17.54 -9.91 6.36
C LEU A 121 18.95 -10.49 6.46
N GLN A 122 19.44 -11.18 5.42
CA GLN A 122 20.80 -11.75 5.40
C GLN A 122 21.89 -10.68 5.58
N VAL A 123 21.79 -9.56 4.84
CA VAL A 123 22.72 -8.43 4.95
C VAL A 123 22.69 -7.78 6.34
N ALA A 124 21.54 -7.80 7.02
CA ALA A 124 21.37 -7.22 8.36
C ALA A 124 21.61 -8.20 9.52
N GLN A 125 21.70 -9.52 9.27
CA GLN A 125 21.66 -10.57 10.28
C GLN A 125 22.77 -10.44 11.34
N SER A 126 23.99 -10.12 10.92
CA SER A 126 25.16 -9.98 11.81
C SER A 126 25.08 -8.80 12.77
N ARG A 127 24.15 -7.87 12.55
CA ARG A 127 23.91 -6.68 13.40
C ARG A 127 22.78 -6.91 14.42
N GLN A 128 22.15 -8.08 14.42
CA GLN A 128 20.98 -8.37 15.26
C GLN A 128 21.34 -9.06 16.58
N SER A 129 20.59 -8.74 17.63
CA SER A 129 20.64 -9.49 18.89
C SER A 129 19.99 -10.87 18.75
N ALA A 130 20.37 -11.83 19.59
CA ALA A 130 19.72 -13.15 19.65
C ALA A 130 18.22 -13.06 19.96
N ALA A 131 17.79 -12.04 20.70
CA ALA A 131 16.37 -11.75 20.94
C ALA A 131 15.67 -11.27 19.67
N THR A 132 16.27 -10.32 18.93
CA THR A 132 15.74 -9.81 17.65
C THR A 132 15.60 -10.92 16.61
N LEU A 133 16.61 -11.79 16.49
CA LEU A 133 16.56 -12.96 15.60
C LEU A 133 15.47 -13.97 16.00
N THR A 134 15.14 -14.06 17.28
CA THR A 134 14.08 -14.94 17.79
C THR A 134 12.69 -14.34 17.57
N ALA A 135 12.53 -13.04 17.80
CA ALA A 135 11.31 -12.31 17.44
C ALA A 135 11.03 -12.38 15.92
N ALA A 136 12.06 -12.26 15.08
CA ALA A 136 11.93 -12.40 13.62
C ALA A 136 11.47 -13.81 13.20
N ARG A 137 12.03 -14.87 13.80
CA ARG A 137 11.56 -16.25 13.55
C ARG A 137 10.12 -16.47 14.00
N ALA A 138 9.71 -15.92 15.14
CA ALA A 138 8.34 -15.99 15.62
C ALA A 138 7.37 -15.26 14.67
N ALA A 139 7.69 -14.02 14.29
CA ALA A 139 6.86 -13.21 13.39
C ALA A 139 6.72 -13.84 11.99
N ALA A 140 7.79 -14.44 11.46
CA ALA A 140 7.75 -15.22 10.21
C ALA A 140 6.86 -16.48 10.34
N ALA A 141 6.91 -17.19 11.46
CA ALA A 141 6.05 -18.34 11.71
C ALA A 141 4.56 -17.93 11.84
N GLU A 142 4.26 -16.85 12.56
CA GLU A 142 2.92 -16.29 12.68
C GLU A 142 2.36 -15.78 11.35
N ALA A 143 3.19 -15.15 10.51
CA ALA A 143 2.82 -14.75 9.15
C ALA A 143 2.52 -15.97 8.26
N THR A 144 3.39 -16.99 8.30
CA THR A 144 3.19 -18.24 7.56
C THR A 144 1.89 -18.94 7.96
N ALA A 145 1.59 -19.00 9.26
CA ALA A 145 0.40 -19.67 9.81
C ALA A 145 -0.94 -19.03 9.37
N LYS A 146 -0.94 -17.77 8.92
CA LYS A 146 -2.16 -17.12 8.36
C LYS A 146 -2.63 -17.79 7.07
N TRP A 147 -1.73 -18.44 6.34
CA TRP A 147 -2.03 -19.10 5.06
C TRP A 147 -2.49 -20.54 5.21
N THR A 148 -2.16 -21.23 6.30
CA THR A 148 -2.53 -22.64 6.51
C THR A 148 -4.04 -22.88 6.36
N PRO A 149 -4.95 -22.10 7.00
CA PRO A 149 -6.39 -22.31 6.86
C PRO A 149 -6.92 -22.10 5.44
N LEU A 150 -6.19 -21.39 4.57
CA LEU A 150 -6.58 -21.16 3.17
C LEU A 150 -6.14 -22.32 2.25
N LYS A 151 -4.98 -22.94 2.52
CA LYS A 151 -4.45 -24.04 1.69
C LYS A 151 -5.29 -25.32 1.74
N ASP A 152 -6.05 -25.51 2.82
CA ASP A 152 -6.95 -26.65 3.01
C ASP A 152 -8.37 -26.42 2.42
N GLN A 153 -8.62 -25.27 1.78
CA GLN A 153 -9.92 -24.93 1.17
C GLN A 153 -10.08 -25.49 -0.26
N ASP A 154 -11.30 -25.41 -0.77
CA ASP A 154 -11.60 -25.70 -2.18
C ASP A 154 -10.87 -24.74 -3.14
N GLU A 155 -10.80 -25.12 -4.43
CA GLU A 155 -10.05 -24.36 -5.42
C GLU A 155 -10.62 -22.97 -5.72
N ALA A 156 -11.94 -22.76 -5.65
CA ALA A 156 -12.52 -21.45 -5.88
C ALA A 156 -12.19 -20.49 -4.72
N THR A 157 -12.26 -20.98 -3.48
CA THR A 157 -11.80 -20.22 -2.30
C THR A 157 -10.29 -19.93 -2.36
N ARG A 158 -9.45 -20.90 -2.75
CA ARG A 158 -8.01 -20.68 -2.92
C ARG A 158 -7.67 -19.69 -4.03
N SER A 159 -8.33 -19.81 -5.19
CA SER A 159 -8.17 -18.90 -6.33
C SER A 159 -8.61 -17.48 -5.96
N GLN A 160 -9.76 -17.32 -5.32
CA GLN A 160 -10.23 -16.02 -4.82
C GLN A 160 -9.24 -15.44 -3.80
N ALA A 161 -8.76 -16.21 -2.83
CA ALA A 161 -7.81 -15.72 -1.82
C ALA A 161 -6.42 -15.37 -2.41
N PHE A 162 -5.99 -16.06 -3.48
CA PHE A 162 -4.77 -15.73 -4.21
C PHE A 162 -4.93 -14.43 -5.03
N GLY A 163 -6.02 -14.28 -5.79
CA GLY A 163 -6.33 -13.09 -6.59
C GLY A 163 -6.74 -11.86 -5.77
N LEU A 164 -7.14 -12.04 -4.51
CA LEU A 164 -7.43 -10.95 -3.56
C LEU A 164 -6.20 -10.46 -2.79
N PHE A 165 -4.98 -10.93 -3.07
CA PHE A 165 -3.81 -10.44 -2.34
C PHE A 165 -3.38 -9.05 -2.81
N PHE A 166 -3.50 -8.09 -1.89
CA PHE A 166 -3.03 -6.72 -2.07
C PHE A 166 -1.54 -6.61 -1.72
N GLY A 167 -0.87 -5.62 -2.31
CA GLY A 167 0.51 -5.29 -1.96
C GLY A 167 0.69 -5.02 -0.46
N LEU A 168 1.89 -5.28 0.04
CA LEU A 168 2.22 -5.13 1.45
C LEU A 168 2.02 -3.68 1.95
N PRO A 169 1.86 -3.47 3.27
CA PRO A 169 1.96 -2.13 3.84
C PRO A 169 3.36 -1.59 3.54
N GLY A 170 3.48 -0.46 2.84
CA GLY A 170 4.74 0.09 2.31
C GLY A 170 5.89 0.28 3.33
N ARG A 171 5.58 0.18 4.63
CA ARG A 171 6.58 0.05 5.70
C ARG A 171 7.48 -1.18 5.51
N CYS A 172 7.02 -2.27 4.88
CA CYS A 172 7.82 -3.46 4.60
C CYS A 172 9.07 -3.13 3.77
N GLU A 173 8.92 -2.44 2.64
CA GLU A 173 9.99 -2.06 1.72
C GLU A 173 10.90 -0.99 2.34
N HIS A 174 10.31 -0.01 3.05
CA HIS A 174 11.09 0.99 3.77
C HIS A 174 11.91 0.37 4.91
N ALA A 175 11.35 -0.57 5.70
CA ALA A 175 12.07 -1.32 6.72
C ALA A 175 13.17 -2.21 6.12
N ALA A 176 12.90 -2.87 4.99
CA ALA A 176 13.90 -3.68 4.27
C ALA A 176 15.11 -2.85 3.84
N ARG A 177 14.87 -1.67 3.26
CA ARG A 177 15.91 -0.68 2.96
C ARG A 177 16.67 -0.31 4.24
N ARG A 178 15.97 0.06 5.32
CA ARG A 178 16.58 0.52 6.57
C ARG A 178 17.47 -0.54 7.23
N ILE A 179 17.06 -1.80 7.30
CA ILE A 179 17.91 -2.85 7.89
C ILE A 179 19.12 -3.16 7.01
N ARG A 180 18.94 -3.26 5.69
CA ARG A 180 19.99 -3.57 4.71
C ARG A 180 21.07 -2.50 4.71
N ASP A 181 20.63 -1.25 4.60
CA ASP A 181 21.46 -0.05 4.43
C ASP A 181 21.91 0.54 5.79
N ASN A 182 21.57 -0.14 6.90
CA ASN A 182 21.92 0.18 8.29
C ASN A 182 21.47 1.58 8.77
N ILE A 183 20.27 1.99 8.40
CA ILE A 183 19.66 3.28 8.76
C ILE A 183 19.08 3.18 10.18
N THR A 184 19.88 3.58 11.17
CA THR A 184 19.48 3.58 12.59
C THR A 184 18.77 4.85 13.04
N THR A 185 18.79 5.92 12.23
CA THR A 185 18.01 7.14 12.48
C THR A 185 16.51 6.84 12.41
N ALA A 186 15.73 7.46 13.29
CA ALA A 186 14.27 7.35 13.24
C ALA A 186 13.73 7.80 11.86
N PRO A 187 12.63 7.20 11.37
CA PRO A 187 11.85 7.72 10.26
C PRO A 187 11.44 9.18 10.51
N ALA A 188 11.25 9.95 9.44
CA ALA A 188 10.62 11.26 9.53
C ALA A 188 9.13 11.13 9.88
N THR A 189 8.56 12.06 10.63
CA THR A 189 7.11 12.21 10.77
C THR A 189 6.48 12.92 9.55
N PRO A 190 5.16 12.92 9.37
CA PRO A 190 4.51 13.73 8.33
C PRO A 190 4.79 15.23 8.49
N ALA A 191 4.83 15.76 9.72
CA ALA A 191 5.25 17.13 10.01
C ALA A 191 6.70 17.42 9.57
N ASP A 192 7.64 16.48 9.80
CA ASP A 192 9.05 16.56 9.38
C ASP A 192 9.26 16.60 7.84
N VAL A 193 8.19 16.45 7.06
CA VAL A 193 8.18 16.53 5.59
C VAL A 193 7.09 17.48 5.04
N GLY A 194 6.42 18.25 5.90
CA GLY A 194 5.45 19.27 5.49
C GLY A 194 4.09 18.73 5.01
N LEU A 195 3.60 17.64 5.61
CA LEU A 195 2.28 17.06 5.36
C LEU A 195 1.22 17.38 6.45
N GLU A 196 1.59 18.21 7.44
CA GLU A 196 0.77 18.69 8.57
C GLU A 196 0.92 20.20 8.74
#